data_AF-A0A9E8LT35-F1
#
_entry.id   AF-A0A9E8LT35-F1
#
_cell.length_a   1.000
_cell.length_b   1.000
_cell.length_c   1.000
_cell.angle_alpha   90.00
_cell.angle_beta   90.00
_cell.angle_gamma   90.00
#
_symmetry.space_group_name_H-M   'P 1'
#
loop_
_entity.id
_entity.type
_entity.pdbx_description
1 polymer ?
#
loop_
_entity_poly.entity_id
_entity_poly.type
_entity_poly.pdbx_seq_one_letter_code
_entity_poly.pdbx_strand_id
1 'polypeptide(L)'
;MGFVNLARVDERLIHGQVMITLSKRDGVNSIFVVDDVVAKDKFMKDLYKSAGSRTGQKTIVMTQDKCKYYWDEYKFKDYSCILIAKTVDVMYELVKHGVPMKELNIGGIAQKDPEKDILVTKSVYLNKEDAQKLKDLKENYGVEDIYFQATPSSSKTSLNDVLKKFDL
;
A
#
# COMPACT_ATOMS: atom_id res chain seq x y z
N MET A 1 -9.75 17.10 -7.33
CA MET A 1 -9.70 16.13 -6.23
C MET A 1 -8.73 15.06 -6.65
N GLY A 2 -7.75 14.74 -5.82
CA GLY A 2 -6.79 13.70 -6.13
C GLY A 2 -7.44 12.32 -6.12
N PHE A 3 -6.76 11.36 -6.70
CA PHE A 3 -7.26 10.01 -6.90
C PHE A 3 -6.19 8.99 -6.54
N VAL A 4 -6.55 7.98 -5.73
CA VAL A 4 -5.67 6.86 -5.43
C VAL A 4 -5.89 5.79 -6.51
N ASN A 5 -5.00 5.73 -7.50
CA ASN A 5 -5.07 4.73 -8.58
C ASN A 5 -4.74 3.32 -8.11
N LEU A 6 -3.92 3.23 -7.07
CA LEU A 6 -3.50 1.98 -6.48
C LEU A 6 -3.06 2.23 -5.05
N ALA A 7 -3.67 1.56 -4.08
CA ALA A 7 -3.07 1.38 -2.78
C ALA A 7 -2.22 0.10 -2.80
N ARG A 8 -1.00 0.16 -2.26
CA ARG A 8 -0.08 -0.99 -2.22
C ARG A 8 0.55 -1.17 -0.84
N VAL A 9 0.48 -2.39 -0.31
CA VAL A 9 1.29 -2.80 0.85
C VAL A 9 2.55 -3.52 0.35
N ASP A 10 3.71 -2.90 0.57
CA ASP A 10 5.02 -3.51 0.32
C ASP A 10 6.02 -2.97 1.35
N GLU A 11 6.55 -3.85 2.19
CA GLU A 11 7.47 -3.48 3.26
C GLU A 11 8.75 -2.79 2.75
N ARG A 12 9.15 -3.08 1.51
CA ARG A 12 10.33 -2.47 0.87
C ARG A 12 10.03 -1.11 0.24
N LEU A 13 8.76 -0.68 0.21
CA LEU A 13 8.29 0.57 -0.39
C LEU A 13 8.73 0.69 -1.87
N ILE A 14 9.54 1.70 -2.21
CA ILE A 14 10.07 1.85 -3.58
C ILE A 14 11.34 1.01 -3.75
N HIS A 15 11.21 -0.12 -4.46
CA HIS A 15 12.34 -1.01 -4.77
C HIS A 15 12.23 -1.62 -6.17
N GLY A 16 13.39 -2.06 -6.69
CA GLY A 16 13.50 -2.75 -7.97
C GLY A 16 12.84 -2.02 -9.14
N GLN A 17 12.31 -2.81 -10.09
CA GLN A 17 11.55 -2.31 -11.24
C GLN A 17 10.04 -2.32 -11.01
N VAL A 18 9.57 -2.79 -9.85
CA VAL A 18 8.14 -2.96 -9.57
C VAL A 18 7.41 -1.62 -9.61
N MET A 19 7.95 -0.62 -8.91
CA MET A 19 7.37 0.72 -8.90
C MET A 19 7.48 1.42 -10.26
N ILE A 20 8.52 1.14 -11.05
CA ILE A 20 8.63 1.68 -12.42
C ILE A 20 7.49 1.15 -13.29
N THR A 21 7.17 -0.13 -13.22
CA THR A 21 6.06 -0.71 -13.98
C THR A 21 4.70 -0.24 -13.46
N LEU A 22 4.48 -0.22 -12.15
CA LEU A 22 3.19 0.23 -11.58
C LEU A 22 2.91 1.70 -11.86
N SER A 23 3.95 2.55 -11.86
CA SER A 23 3.82 4.00 -12.11
C SER A 23 3.54 4.37 -13.57
N LYS A 24 3.53 3.39 -14.48
CA LYS A 24 3.11 3.55 -15.88
C LYS A 24 1.60 3.34 -16.07
N ARG A 25 0.85 3.00 -15.01
CA ARG A 25 -0.61 2.98 -15.06
C ARG A 25 -1.13 4.34 -15.53
N ASP A 26 -2.17 4.29 -16.35
CA ASP A 26 -2.76 5.50 -16.92
C ASP A 26 -3.21 6.46 -15.82
N GLY A 27 -3.00 7.75 -16.05
CA GLY A 27 -3.34 8.81 -15.11
C GLY A 27 -2.45 8.95 -13.87
N VAL A 28 -1.52 8.04 -13.57
CA VAL A 28 -0.61 8.18 -12.41
C VAL A 28 0.40 9.32 -12.64
N ASN A 29 0.44 10.29 -11.73
CA ASN A 29 1.38 11.42 -11.75
C ASN A 29 2.26 11.51 -10.49
N SER A 30 2.02 10.67 -9.49
CA SER A 30 2.71 10.72 -8.20
C SER A 30 2.74 9.40 -7.44
N ILE A 31 3.70 9.28 -6.52
CA ILE A 31 3.86 8.14 -5.61
C ILE A 31 3.88 8.70 -4.18
N PHE A 32 2.95 8.26 -3.36
CA PHE A 32 2.83 8.65 -1.95
C PHE A 32 3.34 7.53 -1.07
N VAL A 33 4.51 7.72 -0.48
CA VAL A 33 5.09 6.81 0.50
C VAL A 33 4.63 7.24 1.89
N VAL A 34 3.83 6.40 2.54
CA VAL A 34 3.30 6.63 3.88
C VAL A 34 4.01 5.71 4.86
N ASP A 35 5.01 6.26 5.56
CA ASP A 35 5.79 5.55 6.56
C ASP A 35 6.42 6.54 7.54
N ASP A 36 6.11 6.37 8.82
CA ASP A 36 6.50 7.31 9.87
C ASP A 36 8.01 7.38 10.09
N VAL A 37 8.70 6.24 10.01
CA VAL A 37 10.14 6.13 10.20
C VAL A 37 10.86 6.83 9.05
N VAL A 38 10.50 6.50 7.82
CA VAL A 38 11.09 7.08 6.60
C VAL A 38 10.78 8.56 6.47
N ALA A 39 9.60 9.01 6.89
CA ALA A 39 9.23 10.43 6.80
C ALA A 39 9.98 11.32 7.80
N LYS A 40 10.39 10.76 8.95
CA LYS A 40 11.12 11.45 10.03
C LYS A 40 12.64 11.40 9.83
N ASP A 41 13.16 10.42 9.10
CA ASP A 41 14.58 10.32 8.76
C ASP A 41 14.90 11.03 7.43
N LYS A 42 15.76 12.06 7.48
CA LYS A 42 16.12 12.86 6.30
C LYS A 42 16.81 12.03 5.22
N PHE A 43 17.74 11.16 5.59
CA PHE A 43 18.51 10.35 4.66
C PHE A 43 17.59 9.35 3.94
N MET A 44 16.76 8.63 4.69
CA MET A 44 15.79 7.67 4.14
C MET A 44 14.78 8.38 3.24
N LYS A 45 14.28 9.54 3.64
CA LYS A 45 13.36 10.34 2.84
C LYS A 45 13.96 10.73 1.49
N ASP A 46 15.21 11.20 1.48
CA ASP A 46 15.89 11.60 0.24
C ASP A 46 16.24 10.36 -0.62
N LEU A 47 16.58 9.24 0.01
CA LEU A 47 16.79 7.95 -0.68
C LEU A 47 15.52 7.50 -1.41
N TYR A 48 14.37 7.49 -0.76
CA TYR A 48 13.11 7.07 -1.38
C TYR A 48 12.63 8.05 -2.47
N LYS A 49 12.83 9.36 -2.28
CA LYS A 49 12.57 10.35 -3.34
C LYS A 49 13.46 10.12 -4.56
N SER A 50 14.75 9.84 -4.36
CA SER A 50 15.70 9.52 -5.43
C SER A 50 15.34 8.19 -6.11
N ALA A 51 14.93 7.18 -5.35
CA ALA A 51 14.49 5.91 -5.92
C ALA A 51 13.23 6.07 -6.79
N GLY A 52 12.30 6.92 -6.34
CA GLY A 52 11.05 7.23 -7.04
C GLY A 52 11.21 8.15 -8.25
N SER A 53 12.23 9.01 -8.30
CA SER A 53 12.48 9.88 -9.47
C SER A 53 12.73 9.08 -10.76
N ARG A 54 13.26 7.86 -10.63
CA ARG A 54 13.45 6.90 -11.75
C ARG A 54 12.14 6.47 -12.41
N THR A 55 11.00 6.66 -11.76
CA THR A 55 9.68 6.40 -12.33
C THR A 55 9.19 7.54 -13.23
N GLY A 56 9.85 8.70 -13.19
CA GLY A 56 9.37 9.93 -13.82
C GLY A 56 8.25 10.64 -13.05
N GLN A 57 7.74 10.04 -11.97
CA GLN A 57 6.63 10.56 -11.18
C GLN A 57 7.10 11.31 -9.93
N LYS A 58 6.27 12.26 -9.48
CA LYS A 58 6.55 13.00 -8.25
C LYS A 58 6.44 12.09 -7.03
N THR A 59 7.50 11.98 -6.25
CA THR A 59 7.51 11.17 -5.03
C THR A 59 7.32 12.04 -3.79
N ILE A 60 6.30 11.75 -3.00
CA ILE A 60 6.01 12.40 -1.72
C ILE A 60 6.13 11.37 -0.61
N VAL A 61 6.92 11.70 0.41
CA VAL A 61 7.12 10.87 1.61
C VAL A 61 6.53 11.62 2.80
N MET A 62 5.61 10.97 3.52
CA MET A 62 4.91 11.56 4.65
C MET A 62 4.58 10.54 5.74
N THR A 63 4.33 11.05 6.95
CA THR A 63 3.78 10.25 8.05
C THR A 63 2.33 9.90 7.78
N GLN A 64 1.80 8.92 8.51
CA GLN A 64 0.38 8.56 8.42
C GLN A 64 -0.53 9.74 8.76
N ASP A 65 -0.26 10.44 9.86
CA ASP A 65 -1.04 11.61 10.28
C ASP A 65 -1.02 12.73 9.24
N LYS A 66 0.13 12.93 8.60
CA LYS A 66 0.25 13.93 7.54
C LYS A 66 -0.53 13.51 6.29
N CYS A 67 -0.63 12.23 5.99
CA CYS A 67 -1.47 11.72 4.91
C CYS A 67 -2.95 11.99 5.19
N LYS A 68 -3.42 11.69 6.42
CA LYS A 68 -4.78 11.98 6.89
C LYS A 68 -5.10 13.48 6.78
N TYR A 69 -4.26 14.33 7.36
CA TYR A 69 -4.38 15.79 7.24
C TYR A 69 -4.41 16.27 5.78
N TYR A 70 -3.53 15.72 4.93
CA TYR A 70 -3.45 16.12 3.53
C TYR A 70 -4.70 15.73 2.73
N TRP A 71 -5.36 14.64 3.13
CA TRP A 71 -6.67 14.26 2.62
C TRP A 71 -7.76 15.21 3.12
N ASP A 72 -7.82 15.49 4.41
CA ASP A 72 -8.87 16.33 5.00
C ASP A 72 -8.85 17.75 4.43
N GLU A 73 -7.67 18.37 4.37
CA GLU A 73 -7.52 19.77 3.98
C GLU A 73 -7.52 19.97 2.46
N TYR A 74 -6.96 19.03 1.71
CA TYR A 74 -6.70 19.24 0.29
C TYR A 74 -7.27 18.17 -0.62
N LYS A 75 -7.80 17.08 -0.08
CA LYS A 75 -8.28 15.91 -0.83
C LYS A 75 -7.31 15.49 -1.93
N PHE A 76 -6.01 15.47 -1.57
CA PHE A 76 -4.88 15.21 -2.47
C PHE A 76 -4.74 16.13 -3.70
N LYS A 77 -5.43 17.29 -3.75
CA LYS A 77 -5.35 18.30 -4.81
C LYS A 77 -5.61 17.74 -6.22
N ASP A 78 -4.57 17.69 -7.04
CA ASP A 78 -4.48 17.22 -8.42
C ASP A 78 -3.62 15.94 -8.53
N TYR A 79 -3.21 15.36 -7.39
CA TYR A 79 -2.42 14.15 -7.38
C TYR A 79 -3.27 12.93 -7.70
N SER A 80 -2.85 12.23 -8.74
CA SER A 80 -3.35 10.94 -9.14
C SER A 80 -2.24 9.94 -8.80
N CYS A 81 -2.34 9.33 -7.62
CA CYS A 81 -1.20 8.72 -6.95
C CYS A 81 -1.28 7.19 -6.86
N ILE A 82 -0.11 6.57 -6.74
CA ILE A 82 0.03 5.27 -6.08
C ILE A 82 0.36 5.54 -4.62
N LEU A 83 -0.47 5.06 -3.69
CA LEU A 83 -0.24 5.17 -2.26
C LEU A 83 0.38 3.88 -1.76
N ILE A 84 1.57 3.95 -1.18
CA ILE A 84 2.34 2.78 -0.72
C ILE A 84 2.68 2.90 0.76
N ALA A 85 2.47 1.81 1.50
CA ALA A 85 2.81 1.68 2.91
C ALA A 85 3.43 0.30 3.19
N LYS A 86 4.08 0.15 4.35
CA LYS A 86 4.74 -1.11 4.72
C LYS A 86 3.81 -2.18 5.27
N THR A 87 2.69 -1.78 5.87
CA THR A 87 1.81 -2.70 6.62
C THR A 87 0.35 -2.55 6.22
N VAL A 88 -0.43 -3.62 6.44
CA VAL A 88 -1.88 -3.60 6.30
C VAL A 88 -2.51 -2.57 7.24
N ASP A 89 -2.00 -2.47 8.46
CA ASP A 89 -2.47 -1.55 9.48
C ASP A 89 -2.49 -0.07 9.04
N VAL A 90 -1.42 0.40 8.38
CA VAL A 90 -1.38 1.79 7.88
C VAL A 90 -2.48 2.02 6.85
N MET A 91 -2.69 1.08 5.92
CA MET A 91 -3.78 1.19 4.92
C MET A 91 -5.14 1.14 5.58
N TYR A 92 -5.32 0.23 6.54
CA TYR A 92 -6.56 0.06 7.27
C TYR A 92 -6.99 1.37 7.95
N GLU A 93 -6.09 1.99 8.68
CA GLU A 93 -6.32 3.24 9.39
C GLU A 93 -6.50 4.45 8.46
N LEU A 94 -5.89 4.46 7.27
CA LEU A 94 -6.13 5.51 6.27
C LEU A 94 -7.53 5.39 5.66
N VAL A 95 -7.95 4.18 5.30
CA VAL A 95 -9.29 3.94 4.75
C VAL A 95 -10.36 4.24 5.80
N LYS A 96 -10.17 3.78 7.04
CA LYS A 96 -11.08 4.06 8.16
C LYS A 96 -11.20 5.56 8.47
N HIS A 97 -10.13 6.32 8.28
CA HIS A 97 -10.16 7.79 8.38
C HIS A 97 -10.95 8.46 7.24
N GLY A 98 -11.15 7.75 6.12
CA GLY A 98 -11.92 8.23 4.98
C GLY A 98 -11.09 8.52 3.73
N VAL A 99 -9.83 8.10 3.67
CA VAL A 99 -9.03 8.16 2.44
C VAL A 99 -9.57 7.11 1.46
N PRO A 100 -10.13 7.50 0.29
CA PRO A 100 -10.80 6.57 -0.60
C PRO A 100 -9.79 5.67 -1.31
N MET A 101 -10.01 4.36 -1.22
CA MET A 101 -9.22 3.34 -1.91
C MET A 101 -10.16 2.29 -2.49
N LYS A 102 -10.16 2.15 -3.82
CA LYS A 102 -10.96 1.11 -4.50
C LYS A 102 -10.17 -0.19 -4.70
N GLU A 103 -8.87 -0.05 -4.95
CA GLU A 103 -7.95 -1.14 -5.28
C GLU A 103 -6.82 -1.17 -4.25
N LEU A 104 -6.65 -2.31 -3.58
CA LEU A 104 -5.59 -2.57 -2.61
C LEU A 104 -4.80 -3.82 -3.00
N ASN A 105 -3.55 -3.60 -3.37
CA ASN A 105 -2.61 -4.65 -3.72
C ASN A 105 -1.68 -4.97 -2.53
N ILE A 106 -1.61 -6.24 -2.14
CA ILE A 106 -0.63 -6.73 -1.17
C ILE A 106 0.54 -7.36 -1.93
N GLY A 107 1.64 -6.61 -2.00
CA GLY A 107 2.80 -6.93 -2.81
C GLY A 107 3.87 -7.74 -2.08
N GLY A 108 4.18 -7.35 -0.85
CA GLY A 108 5.20 -8.03 -0.07
C GLY A 108 5.17 -7.65 1.40
N ILE A 109 5.09 -8.65 2.26
CA ILE A 109 5.17 -8.49 3.72
C ILE A 109 6.06 -9.63 4.21
N ALA A 110 7.18 -9.29 4.85
CA ALA A 110 8.08 -10.30 5.40
C ALA A 110 7.48 -10.92 6.67
N GLN A 111 7.96 -12.12 7.01
CA GLN A 111 7.63 -12.76 8.27
C GLN A 111 8.22 -11.95 9.42
N LYS A 112 7.38 -11.56 10.39
CA LYS A 112 7.78 -10.86 11.61
C LYS A 112 7.77 -11.79 12.82
N ASP A 113 6.74 -12.62 12.91
CA ASP A 113 6.51 -13.56 14.00
C ASP A 113 6.25 -14.98 13.43
N PRO A 114 7.23 -15.89 13.46
CA PRO A 114 7.07 -17.24 12.90
C PRO A 114 5.95 -18.08 13.51
N GLU A 115 5.47 -17.75 14.72
CA GLU A 115 4.40 -18.48 15.38
C GLU A 115 3.01 -18.02 14.93
N LYS A 116 2.87 -16.77 14.49
CA LYS A 116 1.59 -16.16 14.11
C LYS A 116 1.43 -15.94 12.60
N ASP A 117 2.54 -15.71 11.91
CA ASP A 117 2.54 -15.31 10.52
C ASP A 117 2.52 -16.52 9.59
N ILE A 118 1.48 -16.61 8.78
CA ILE A 118 1.27 -17.66 7.79
C ILE A 118 1.71 -17.15 6.41
N LEU A 119 2.44 -17.98 5.68
CA LEU A 119 2.78 -17.71 4.27
C LEU A 119 1.52 -17.81 3.39
N VAL A 120 1.00 -16.67 2.94
CA VAL A 120 -0.23 -16.64 2.13
C VAL A 120 0.06 -16.64 0.63
N THR A 121 1.18 -16.04 0.20
CA THR A 121 1.71 -16.10 -1.18
C THR A 121 3.24 -16.14 -1.14
N LYS A 122 3.93 -16.28 -2.30
CA LYS A 122 5.40 -16.38 -2.38
C LYS A 122 6.17 -15.22 -1.72
N SER A 123 5.55 -14.07 -1.48
CA SER A 123 6.22 -12.88 -0.92
C SER A 123 5.45 -12.23 0.23
N VAL A 124 4.36 -12.85 0.70
CA VAL A 124 3.48 -12.25 1.70
C VAL A 124 3.23 -13.23 2.83
N TYR A 125 3.61 -12.79 4.03
CA TYR A 125 3.21 -13.36 5.30
C TYR A 125 2.14 -12.47 5.94
N LEU A 126 1.13 -13.07 6.54
CA LEU A 126 0.08 -12.37 7.30
C LEU A 126 -0.24 -13.16 8.57
N ASN A 127 -0.66 -12.46 9.61
CA ASN A 127 -1.35 -13.09 10.74
C ASN A 127 -2.87 -12.92 10.62
N LYS A 128 -3.59 -13.51 11.57
CA LYS A 128 -5.06 -13.46 11.63
C LYS A 128 -5.61 -12.04 11.77
N GLU A 129 -4.90 -11.15 12.46
CA GLU A 129 -5.31 -9.76 12.63
C GLU A 129 -5.25 -9.00 11.30
N ASP A 130 -4.17 -9.18 10.52
CA ASP A 130 -4.06 -8.58 9.20
C ASP A 130 -5.17 -9.10 8.27
N ALA A 131 -5.45 -10.41 8.29
CA ALA A 131 -6.52 -11.00 7.50
C ALA A 131 -7.89 -10.42 7.87
N GLN A 132 -8.16 -10.23 9.17
CA GLN A 132 -9.40 -9.62 9.64
C GLN A 132 -9.53 -8.16 9.21
N LYS A 133 -8.45 -7.37 9.26
CA LYS A 133 -8.43 -5.98 8.74
C LYS A 133 -8.73 -5.95 7.24
N LEU A 134 -8.13 -6.83 6.46
CA LEU A 134 -8.40 -6.91 5.01
C LEU A 134 -9.85 -7.30 4.71
N LYS A 135 -10.41 -8.25 5.48
CA LYS A 135 -11.83 -8.61 5.39
C LYS A 135 -12.74 -7.41 5.68
N ASP A 136 -12.46 -6.72 6.78
CA ASP A 136 -13.21 -5.54 7.22
C ASP A 136 -13.17 -4.40 6.19
N LEU A 137 -12.01 -4.15 5.57
CA LEU A 137 -11.87 -3.16 4.48
C LEU A 137 -12.80 -3.43 3.31
N LYS A 138 -12.95 -4.69 2.93
CA LYS A 138 -13.82 -5.11 1.84
C LYS A 138 -15.30 -5.03 2.23
N GLU A 139 -15.65 -5.51 3.42
CA GLU A 139 -17.04 -5.64 3.84
C GLU A 139 -17.65 -4.30 4.28
N ASN A 140 -16.89 -3.47 4.99
CA ASN A 140 -17.43 -2.31 5.70
C ASN A 140 -16.90 -0.95 5.20
N TYR A 141 -15.78 -0.92 4.48
CA TYR A 141 -15.16 0.34 4.03
C TYR A 141 -15.08 0.51 2.51
N GLY A 142 -15.67 -0.41 1.73
CA GLY A 142 -15.83 -0.24 0.29
C GLY A 142 -14.55 -0.39 -0.53
N VAL A 143 -13.54 -1.11 -0.02
CA VAL A 143 -12.37 -1.50 -0.81
C VAL A 143 -12.74 -2.70 -1.68
N GLU A 144 -13.08 -2.45 -2.94
CA GLU A 144 -13.69 -3.42 -3.86
C GLU A 144 -12.72 -4.53 -4.31
N ASP A 145 -11.49 -4.18 -4.73
CA ASP A 145 -10.48 -5.13 -5.24
C ASP A 145 -9.29 -5.23 -4.30
N ILE A 146 -9.33 -6.21 -3.38
CA ILE A 146 -8.19 -6.59 -2.55
C ILE A 146 -7.55 -7.87 -3.11
N TYR A 147 -6.27 -7.79 -3.43
CA TYR A 147 -5.56 -8.91 -4.05
C TYR A 147 -4.07 -8.93 -3.73
N PHE A 148 -3.47 -10.11 -3.89
CA PHE A 148 -2.07 -10.36 -3.58
C PHE A 148 -1.30 -10.59 -4.87
N GLN A 149 -0.32 -9.72 -5.13
CA GLN A 149 0.50 -9.79 -6.33
C GLN A 149 1.81 -9.00 -6.15
N ALA A 150 2.94 -9.71 -6.17
CA ALA A 150 4.26 -9.12 -5.94
C ALA A 150 4.70 -8.18 -7.07
N THR A 151 4.54 -8.61 -8.31
CA THR A 151 4.86 -7.86 -9.53
C THR A 151 3.73 -7.99 -10.54
N PRO A 152 3.59 -7.07 -11.53
CA PRO A 152 2.58 -7.19 -12.57
C PRO A 152 2.63 -8.51 -13.38
N SER A 153 3.79 -9.18 -13.42
CA SER A 153 3.99 -10.49 -14.06
C SER A 153 3.72 -11.69 -13.15
N SER A 154 3.54 -11.49 -11.84
CA SER A 154 3.27 -12.55 -10.87
C SER A 154 1.80 -12.97 -10.89
N SER A 155 1.51 -14.20 -10.46
CA SER A 155 0.14 -14.68 -10.29
C SER A 155 -0.65 -13.83 -9.27
N LYS A 156 -1.86 -13.42 -9.63
CA LYS A 156 -2.80 -12.72 -8.73
C LYS A 156 -3.50 -13.76 -7.84
N THR A 157 -3.49 -13.57 -6.53
CA THR A 157 -4.29 -14.37 -5.57
C THR A 157 -5.40 -13.49 -4.98
N SER A 158 -6.61 -14.02 -4.87
CA SER A 158 -7.76 -13.26 -4.37
C SER A 158 -7.74 -13.16 -2.83
N LEU A 159 -8.39 -12.13 -2.27
CA LEU A 159 -8.59 -12.06 -0.82
C LEU A 159 -9.33 -13.29 -0.27
N ASN A 160 -10.35 -13.78 -0.97
CA ASN A 160 -11.14 -14.93 -0.53
C ASN A 160 -10.28 -16.20 -0.35
N ASP A 161 -9.30 -16.43 -1.23
CA ASP A 161 -8.39 -17.57 -1.11
C ASP A 161 -7.42 -17.43 0.07
N VAL A 162 -7.07 -16.19 0.42
CA VAL A 162 -6.25 -15.90 1.60
C VAL A 162 -7.07 -16.04 2.89
N LEU A 163 -8.31 -15.54 2.95
CA LEU A 163 -9.16 -15.63 4.14
C LEU A 163 -9.45 -17.08 4.56
N LYS A 164 -9.62 -17.99 3.58
CA LYS A 164 -9.75 -19.44 3.86
C LYS A 164 -8.58 -20.03 4.64
N LYS A 165 -7.38 -19.45 4.55
CA LYS A 165 -6.20 -19.92 5.31
C LYS A 165 -6.24 -19.53 6.79
N PHE A 166 -7.16 -18.64 7.18
CA PHE A 166 -7.34 -18.15 8.55
C PHE A 166 -8.71 -18.56 9.14
N ASP A 167 -9.46 -19.41 8.44
CA ASP A 167 -10.84 -19.79 8.78
C ASP A 167 -11.78 -18.57 8.87
N LEU A 168 -11.62 -17.61 7.94
CA LEU A 168 -12.38 -16.36 7.83
C LEU A 168 -13.25 -16.27 6.58
#